data_AF-A0A971FF68-F1
#
_entry.id   AF-A0A971FF68-F1
#
_cell.length_a   1.000
_cell.length_b   1.000
_cell.length_c   1.000
_cell.angle_alpha   90.00
_cell.angle_beta   90.00
_cell.angle_gamma   90.00
#
_symmetry.space_group_name_H-M   'P 1'
#
loop_
_entity.id
_entity.type
_entity.pdbx_description
1 polymer ?
#
loop_
_entity_poly.entity_id
_entity_poly.type
_entity_poly.pdbx_seq_one_letter_code
_entity_poly.pdbx_strand_id
1 'polypeptide(L)'
;MKLYAKTFNRAERFVVLILVSLMLGSSAMAENPVESSAGIFAAPKEEALVSATVSADLGGEKLDPTDCDIEINFDDDTAPDAFMDTTRLLDQYAGWGVNFEGPGGNDGGAVLNDSTWSITGHSSPNFLAFNASSTLSDGGTPVGPETVRFDEPIVFFEAAFASGPGGTLTLKAYDTGGYLVDQKTATLTATVQRVRVMGRHIARVEFGCNANSWIMDDICIIKEGDSGILYFFDDCLGSSDFATPALTNLGYTDTTVVTDPDMFEFAIRTGQWDLIVLENYGSILTDAVLDALYNYYGSQGGRIIFSSYDLLSHGAHGLLGSMGVSVVNNYSTPLPVYDWGTTTLFDAPNMVPDLTLFQNTCATDGVRLTVTTATAAAGYTASEQASEAAVTINANQRIIVNAFIPGLVDQDADSDGKNDMIALYENEIFLMTGMGGAALT
;
A
#
# COMPACT_ATOMS: atom_id res chain seq x y z
N MET A 1 56.31 20.67 -17.59
CA MET A 1 57.68 20.27 -18.02
C MET A 1 58.19 19.20 -17.07
N LYS A 2 58.53 18.00 -17.58
CA LYS A 2 59.28 16.86 -16.96
C LYS A 2 58.91 16.43 -15.52
N LEU A 3 58.30 15.26 -15.27
CA LEU A 3 58.76 13.85 -15.36
C LEU A 3 59.74 13.34 -14.26
N TYR A 4 59.24 12.35 -13.50
CA TYR A 4 59.84 11.05 -13.08
C TYR A 4 61.01 10.92 -12.08
N ALA A 5 60.79 10.12 -11.01
CA ALA A 5 61.45 8.82 -10.69
C ALA A 5 60.79 8.20 -9.42
N LYS A 6 60.27 6.95 -9.37
CA LYS A 6 60.92 5.60 -9.26
C LYS A 6 61.75 5.39 -7.98
N THR A 7 61.72 4.28 -7.20
CA THR A 7 60.88 3.02 -7.12
C THR A 7 61.26 2.23 -5.83
N PHE A 8 60.36 1.38 -5.29
CA PHE A 8 60.50 0.05 -4.60
C PHE A 8 61.90 -0.48 -4.11
N ASN A 9 62.08 -1.34 -3.08
CA ASN A 9 61.22 -2.39 -2.47
C ASN A 9 61.78 -2.94 -1.11
N ARG A 10 61.03 -3.90 -0.48
CA ARG A 10 61.38 -4.88 0.60
C ARG A 10 61.52 -4.35 2.04
N ALA A 11 61.24 -5.14 3.09
CA ALA A 11 60.44 -6.38 3.31
C ALA A 11 60.40 -6.69 4.83
N GLU A 12 59.70 -7.77 5.22
CA GLU A 12 59.63 -8.41 6.57
C GLU A 12 58.59 -7.81 7.56
N ARG A 13 57.89 -8.56 8.42
CA ARG A 13 57.45 -9.98 8.61
C ARG A 13 56.23 -9.87 9.58
N PHE A 14 55.16 -10.67 9.60
CA PHE A 14 55.07 -12.11 9.89
C PHE A 14 53.61 -12.58 9.64
N VAL A 15 53.42 -13.84 9.23
CA VAL A 15 52.13 -14.57 9.23
C VAL A 15 52.40 -15.97 9.77
N VAL A 16 51.44 -16.58 10.47
CA VAL A 16 51.46 -18.01 10.84
C VAL A 16 50.23 -18.69 10.26
N LEU A 17 50.44 -19.80 9.56
CA LEU A 17 49.41 -20.66 8.98
C LEU A 17 49.86 -22.13 9.17
N ILE A 18 48.93 -23.06 9.37
CA ILE A 18 49.18 -24.52 9.37
C ILE A 18 48.16 -25.16 8.41
N LEU A 19 48.60 -26.19 7.67
CA LEU A 19 47.94 -26.82 6.51
C LEU A 19 48.37 -28.32 6.41
N VAL A 20 47.92 -29.05 5.36
CA VAL A 20 48.22 -30.47 4.94
C VAL A 20 47.11 -31.48 5.34
N SER A 21 46.58 -32.45 4.55
CA SER A 21 46.85 -33.10 3.23
C SER A 21 45.52 -33.35 2.43
N LEU A 22 45.39 -33.90 1.20
CA LEU A 22 46.19 -34.08 -0.05
C LEU A 22 46.03 -35.48 -0.75
N MET A 23 45.43 -35.49 -1.97
CA MET A 23 45.39 -36.52 -3.07
C MET A 23 44.75 -37.93 -2.94
N LEU A 24 43.90 -38.34 -3.92
CA LEU A 24 44.16 -39.36 -4.98
C LEU A 24 42.91 -39.80 -5.83
N GLY A 25 43.05 -39.92 -7.17
CA GLY A 25 42.21 -40.72 -8.13
C GLY A 25 40.78 -40.23 -8.44
N SER A 26 40.17 -40.36 -9.64
CA SER A 26 40.48 -41.09 -10.90
C SER A 26 39.79 -40.41 -12.13
N SER A 27 39.98 -40.91 -13.36
CA SER A 27 39.74 -40.20 -14.64
C SER A 27 38.52 -40.59 -15.50
N ALA A 28 38.12 -39.67 -16.41
CA ALA A 28 37.23 -39.80 -17.60
C ALA A 28 35.72 -39.90 -17.33
N MET A 29 34.81 -39.16 -17.98
CA MET A 29 34.67 -38.80 -19.41
C MET A 29 34.07 -37.38 -19.61
N ALA A 30 34.04 -36.88 -20.85
CA ALA A 30 33.49 -35.56 -21.19
C ALA A 30 32.04 -35.64 -21.71
N GLU A 31 31.17 -34.77 -21.21
CA GLU A 31 29.91 -34.36 -21.83
C GLU A 31 29.56 -32.93 -21.37
N ASN A 32 29.32 -32.04 -22.32
CA ASN A 32 28.64 -30.74 -22.15
C ASN A 32 27.18 -30.93 -22.65
N PRO A 33 26.17 -30.10 -22.28
CA PRO A 33 26.29 -28.73 -21.76
C PRO A 33 25.32 -28.39 -20.60
N VAL A 34 25.20 -27.06 -20.36
CA VAL A 34 24.15 -26.26 -19.70
C VAL A 34 24.67 -25.51 -18.48
N GLU A 35 25.07 -24.26 -18.71
CA GLU A 35 25.22 -23.26 -17.64
C GLU A 35 23.82 -22.81 -17.20
N SER A 36 23.52 -22.89 -15.90
CA SER A 36 22.54 -22.02 -15.28
C SER A 36 23.28 -20.95 -14.47
N SER A 37 23.16 -19.69 -14.87
CA SER A 37 23.78 -18.56 -14.17
C SER A 37 22.95 -18.17 -12.94
N ALA A 38 22.85 -19.08 -11.97
CA ALA A 38 22.26 -18.82 -10.65
C ALA A 38 23.35 -18.46 -9.63
N GLY A 39 23.65 -17.17 -9.53
CA GLY A 39 24.49 -16.62 -8.46
C GLY A 39 25.65 -15.75 -8.94
N ILE A 40 25.43 -14.44 -8.99
CA ILE A 40 26.27 -13.36 -8.41
C ILE A 40 25.35 -12.13 -8.35
N PHE A 41 24.59 -12.01 -7.26
CA PHE A 41 24.07 -10.72 -6.77
C PHE A 41 24.18 -10.76 -5.26
N ALA A 42 25.01 -9.88 -4.70
CA ALA A 42 25.09 -9.71 -3.26
C ALA A 42 23.87 -8.92 -2.81
N ALA A 43 23.20 -9.37 -1.75
CA ALA A 43 22.09 -8.63 -1.15
C ALA A 43 22.55 -7.20 -0.79
N PRO A 44 21.80 -6.15 -1.14
CA PRO A 44 22.09 -4.81 -0.67
C PRO A 44 21.97 -4.77 0.85
N LYS A 45 22.80 -3.95 1.49
CA LYS A 45 22.73 -3.76 2.94
C LYS A 45 21.41 -3.08 3.30
N GLU A 46 20.73 -3.68 4.26
CA GLU A 46 19.67 -3.12 5.09
C GLU A 46 20.01 -1.68 5.53
N GLU A 47 19.37 -0.70 4.90
CA GLU A 47 19.31 0.67 5.42
C GLU A 47 18.13 0.76 6.38
N ALA A 48 18.39 1.19 7.61
CA ALA A 48 17.40 1.17 8.68
C ALA A 48 16.23 2.12 8.36
N LEU A 49 15.00 1.61 8.46
CA LEU A 49 13.78 2.41 8.38
C LEU A 49 13.86 3.61 9.31
N VAL A 50 13.89 4.81 8.73
CA VAL A 50 13.67 6.05 9.48
C VAL A 50 12.18 6.10 9.82
N SER A 51 11.86 5.93 11.09
CA SER A 51 10.48 5.98 11.60
C SER A 51 9.85 7.32 11.26
N ALA A 52 8.93 7.30 10.29
CA ALA A 52 8.02 8.40 10.03
C ALA A 52 6.96 8.39 11.14
N THR A 53 7.13 9.23 12.16
CA THR A 53 6.12 9.44 13.20
C THR A 53 4.94 10.23 12.64
N VAL A 54 4.08 9.57 11.87
CA VAL A 54 2.73 10.08 11.59
C VAL A 54 1.94 10.01 12.90
N SER A 55 1.62 11.17 13.46
CA SER A 55 0.80 11.28 14.67
C SER A 55 -0.67 11.00 14.33
N ALA A 56 -1.00 9.75 13.98
CA ALA A 56 -2.39 9.33 13.81
C ALA A 56 -3.14 9.55 15.13
N ASP A 57 -4.23 10.31 15.05
CA ASP A 57 -4.92 10.89 16.19
C ASP A 57 -5.55 9.84 17.13
N LEU A 58 -5.69 10.17 18.41
CA LEU A 58 -6.44 9.37 19.38
C LEU A 58 -7.87 9.92 19.48
N GLY A 59 -8.84 9.16 18.96
CA GLY A 59 -10.26 9.55 18.97
C GLY A 59 -10.78 10.04 17.61
N GLY A 60 -10.49 9.31 16.54
CA GLY A 60 -11.29 9.44 15.31
C GLY A 60 -12.75 9.03 15.54
N GLU A 61 -13.64 9.47 14.65
CA GLU A 61 -15.00 8.94 14.59
C GLU A 61 -14.96 7.43 14.30
N LYS A 62 -15.96 6.66 14.77
CA LYS A 62 -16.10 5.23 14.43
C LYS A 62 -16.24 5.16 12.90
N LEU A 63 -15.45 4.31 12.23
CA LEU A 63 -15.68 3.98 10.82
C LEU A 63 -17.11 3.48 10.62
N ASP A 64 -17.70 3.70 9.45
CA ASP A 64 -19.01 3.13 9.17
C ASP A 64 -18.87 1.60 9.15
N PRO A 65 -19.77 0.83 9.79
CA PRO A 65 -19.82 -0.62 9.66
C PRO A 65 -19.71 -1.15 8.22
N THR A 66 -20.13 -0.39 7.21
CA THR A 66 -19.98 -0.79 5.80
C THR A 66 -18.55 -0.79 5.29
N ASP A 67 -17.63 -0.12 5.99
CA ASP A 67 -16.23 0.02 5.60
C ASP A 67 -15.33 -1.06 6.24
N CYS A 68 -15.89 -1.88 7.15
CA CYS A 68 -15.22 -2.99 7.81
C CYS A 68 -15.48 -4.32 7.07
N ASP A 69 -14.43 -5.09 6.76
CA ASP A 69 -14.59 -6.46 6.25
C ASP A 69 -15.13 -7.42 7.32
N ILE A 70 -14.81 -7.14 8.58
CA ILE A 70 -15.33 -7.83 9.76
C ILE A 70 -15.60 -6.79 10.85
N GLU A 71 -16.83 -6.74 11.34
CA GLU A 71 -17.23 -6.03 12.56
C GLU A 71 -17.52 -7.04 13.67
N ILE A 72 -17.02 -6.81 14.90
CA ILE A 72 -17.36 -7.60 16.09
C ILE A 72 -17.71 -6.65 17.24
N ASN A 73 -18.99 -6.63 17.62
CA ASN A 73 -19.54 -5.87 18.76
C ASN A 73 -19.97 -6.77 19.93
N PHE A 74 -19.71 -8.07 19.87
CA PHE A 74 -20.09 -9.05 20.89
C PHE A 74 -21.60 -9.20 21.19
N ASP A 75 -22.48 -8.53 20.45
CA ASP A 75 -23.93 -8.49 20.67
C ASP A 75 -24.69 -9.68 20.02
N ASP A 76 -23.97 -10.59 19.36
CA ASP A 76 -24.53 -11.73 18.61
C ASP A 76 -25.36 -12.69 19.49
N ASP A 77 -25.01 -12.80 20.77
CA ASP A 77 -25.53 -13.76 21.74
C ASP A 77 -25.91 -13.09 23.08
N THR A 78 -26.65 -13.80 23.94
CA THR A 78 -26.92 -13.33 25.31
C THR A 78 -25.74 -13.65 26.23
N ALA A 79 -25.02 -12.62 26.69
CA ALA A 79 -23.97 -12.75 27.70
C ALA A 79 -24.52 -12.69 29.14
N PRO A 80 -23.83 -13.27 30.14
CA PRO A 80 -24.17 -13.13 31.55
C PRO A 80 -23.62 -11.83 32.17
N ASP A 81 -24.15 -11.45 33.33
CA ASP A 81 -23.72 -10.24 34.06
C ASP A 81 -22.38 -10.40 34.81
N ALA A 82 -21.87 -11.63 35.00
CA ALA A 82 -20.75 -11.92 35.89
C ALA A 82 -19.74 -12.94 35.33
N PHE A 83 -18.45 -12.65 35.56
CA PHE A 83 -17.32 -13.52 35.18
C PHE A 83 -17.46 -14.97 35.64
N MET A 84 -18.02 -15.19 36.83
CA MET A 84 -18.17 -16.53 37.41
C MET A 84 -19.20 -17.43 36.70
N ASP A 85 -20.00 -16.86 35.79
CA ASP A 85 -21.04 -17.55 35.02
C ASP A 85 -20.62 -17.77 33.55
N THR A 86 -19.39 -17.40 33.18
CA THR A 86 -18.83 -17.55 31.82
C THR A 86 -17.39 -18.07 31.86
N THR A 87 -16.81 -18.34 30.69
CA THR A 87 -15.38 -18.60 30.48
C THR A 87 -14.77 -17.45 29.69
N ARG A 88 -13.47 -17.50 29.42
CA ARG A 88 -12.88 -16.60 28.42
C ARG A 88 -13.48 -16.82 27.03
N LEU A 89 -13.31 -15.83 26.16
CA LEU A 89 -13.55 -15.96 24.73
C LEU A 89 -12.56 -16.97 24.12
N LEU A 90 -13.04 -17.74 23.15
CA LEU A 90 -12.30 -18.76 22.42
C LEU A 90 -12.69 -18.65 20.92
N ASP A 91 -13.33 -19.68 20.39
CA ASP A 91 -13.49 -19.89 18.94
C ASP A 91 -14.76 -19.24 18.35
N GLN A 92 -15.46 -18.36 19.08
CA GLN A 92 -16.76 -17.79 18.66
C GLN A 92 -16.66 -17.07 17.30
N TYR A 93 -15.53 -16.42 17.03
CA TYR A 93 -15.24 -15.69 15.80
C TYR A 93 -14.24 -16.41 14.87
N ALA A 94 -13.80 -17.62 15.22
CA ALA A 94 -12.87 -18.41 14.40
C ALA A 94 -13.46 -18.73 13.02
N GLY A 95 -14.78 -18.83 12.90
CA GLY A 95 -15.48 -18.98 11.62
C GLY A 95 -15.36 -17.78 10.67
N TRP A 96 -14.90 -16.63 11.16
CA TRP A 96 -14.58 -15.43 10.37
C TRP A 96 -13.07 -15.24 10.18
N GLY A 97 -12.26 -16.17 10.67
CA GLY A 97 -10.80 -16.09 10.67
C GLY A 97 -10.22 -15.22 11.78
N VAL A 98 -10.98 -14.96 12.85
CA VAL A 98 -10.56 -14.12 14.00
C VAL A 98 -10.51 -14.97 15.27
N ASN A 99 -9.31 -15.21 15.79
CA ASN A 99 -9.08 -16.14 16.90
C ASN A 99 -8.56 -15.40 18.13
N PHE A 100 -9.23 -15.55 19.28
CA PHE A 100 -8.87 -14.90 20.54
C PHE A 100 -8.04 -15.84 21.43
N GLU A 101 -6.94 -15.32 21.98
CA GLU A 101 -6.02 -16.01 22.86
C GLU A 101 -5.65 -15.13 24.07
N GLY A 102 -6.17 -15.49 25.25
CA GLY A 102 -5.70 -14.92 26.51
C GLY A 102 -4.27 -15.35 26.88
N PRO A 103 -3.69 -14.82 27.96
CA PRO A 103 -2.26 -14.93 28.25
C PRO A 103 -1.77 -16.35 28.61
N GLY A 104 -2.68 -17.30 28.85
CA GLY A 104 -2.37 -18.72 29.04
C GLY A 104 -3.45 -19.46 29.85
N GLY A 105 -3.30 -20.78 30.01
CA GLY A 105 -4.20 -21.58 30.87
C GLY A 105 -5.67 -21.43 30.48
N ASN A 106 -6.49 -20.99 31.44
CA ASN A 106 -7.90 -20.57 31.26
C ASN A 106 -8.07 -19.03 31.34
N ASP A 107 -6.98 -18.27 31.46
CA ASP A 107 -6.99 -16.81 31.59
C ASP A 107 -7.26 -16.15 30.24
N GLY A 108 -8.00 -15.03 30.23
CA GLY A 108 -8.35 -14.25 29.03
C GLY A 108 -9.65 -13.45 29.20
N GLY A 109 -9.90 -12.49 28.32
CA GLY A 109 -11.12 -11.67 28.33
C GLY A 109 -12.39 -12.51 28.21
N ALA A 110 -13.49 -12.09 28.83
CA ALA A 110 -14.77 -12.78 28.79
C ALA A 110 -15.89 -11.85 28.36
N VAL A 111 -16.78 -12.32 27.47
CA VAL A 111 -17.93 -11.53 27.02
C VAL A 111 -18.95 -11.44 28.16
N LEU A 112 -19.32 -10.22 28.55
CA LEU A 112 -20.30 -9.92 29.60
C LEU A 112 -21.33 -8.91 29.12
N ASN A 113 -22.46 -8.90 29.81
CA ASN A 113 -23.51 -7.91 29.63
C ASN A 113 -23.17 -6.55 30.29
N ASP A 114 -23.62 -5.46 29.69
CA ASP A 114 -23.36 -4.08 30.14
C ASP A 114 -24.04 -3.69 31.47
N SER A 115 -25.06 -4.43 31.92
CA SER A 115 -26.02 -4.00 32.96
C SER A 115 -25.42 -3.58 34.30
N THR A 116 -24.22 -4.06 34.64
CA THR A 116 -23.53 -3.82 35.91
C THR A 116 -22.39 -2.80 35.83
N TRP A 117 -22.09 -2.28 34.63
CA TRP A 117 -20.91 -1.46 34.38
C TRP A 117 -21.25 0.03 34.31
N SER A 118 -20.25 0.89 34.54
CA SER A 118 -20.38 2.35 34.50
C SER A 118 -19.54 2.98 33.38
N ILE A 119 -19.42 2.25 32.27
CA ILE A 119 -18.72 2.68 31.05
C ILE A 119 -19.76 3.21 30.05
N THR A 120 -19.38 4.13 29.16
CA THR A 120 -20.30 4.72 28.18
C THR A 120 -19.71 4.80 26.76
N GLY A 121 -20.59 4.78 25.75
CA GLY A 121 -20.24 4.95 24.33
C GLY A 121 -19.86 3.68 23.57
N HIS A 122 -19.95 2.52 24.20
CA HIS A 122 -19.87 1.18 23.61
C HIS A 122 -21.21 0.82 22.93
N SER A 123 -21.25 -0.25 22.11
CA SER A 123 -22.50 -0.87 21.67
C SER A 123 -23.16 -1.63 22.83
N SER A 124 -24.44 -1.98 22.69
CA SER A 124 -25.22 -2.66 23.73
C SER A 124 -25.95 -3.84 23.09
N PRO A 125 -26.04 -4.99 23.76
CA PRO A 125 -25.92 -5.13 25.22
C PRO A 125 -24.60 -5.68 25.81
N ASN A 126 -23.56 -5.99 25.02
CA ASN A 126 -22.39 -6.75 25.50
C ASN A 126 -21.04 -6.09 25.18
N PHE A 127 -19.95 -6.62 25.76
CA PHE A 127 -18.56 -6.32 25.36
C PHE A 127 -17.59 -7.39 25.88
N LEU A 128 -16.34 -7.38 25.41
CA LEU A 128 -15.25 -8.18 25.98
C LEU A 128 -14.70 -7.51 27.26
N ALA A 129 -14.86 -8.17 28.40
CA ALA A 129 -14.57 -7.61 29.71
C ALA A 129 -13.32 -8.24 30.37
N PHE A 130 -12.63 -7.42 31.17
CA PHE A 130 -11.46 -7.81 31.96
C PHE A 130 -11.58 -7.33 33.41
N ASN A 131 -11.23 -8.17 34.38
CA ASN A 131 -11.09 -7.81 35.79
C ASN A 131 -10.08 -8.74 36.51
N ALA A 132 -8.86 -8.25 36.76
CA ALA A 132 -7.80 -9.03 37.40
C ALA A 132 -8.08 -9.43 38.87
N SER A 133 -9.18 -8.94 39.47
CA SER A 133 -9.66 -9.32 40.80
C SER A 133 -10.85 -10.32 40.76
N SER A 134 -11.23 -10.83 39.58
CA SER A 134 -12.33 -11.77 39.39
C SER A 134 -11.84 -13.18 39.01
N THR A 135 -12.76 -14.13 38.91
CA THR A 135 -12.49 -15.52 38.52
C THR A 135 -13.60 -16.01 37.59
N LEU A 136 -13.21 -16.74 36.55
CA LEU A 136 -14.07 -17.36 35.56
C LEU A 136 -14.68 -18.67 36.09
N SER A 137 -15.75 -19.15 35.47
CA SER A 137 -16.46 -20.39 35.86
C SER A 137 -15.57 -21.64 35.85
N ASP A 138 -14.52 -21.64 35.02
CA ASP A 138 -13.52 -22.71 34.85
C ASP A 138 -12.25 -22.51 35.70
N GLY A 139 -12.23 -21.49 36.56
CA GLY A 139 -11.10 -21.14 37.43
C GLY A 139 -10.03 -20.24 36.80
N GLY A 140 -10.20 -19.78 35.55
CA GLY A 140 -9.34 -18.77 34.94
C GLY A 140 -9.52 -17.36 35.53
N THR A 141 -8.63 -16.45 35.16
CA THR A 141 -8.64 -15.03 35.53
C THR A 141 -8.94 -14.17 34.30
N PRO A 142 -9.91 -13.24 34.33
CA PRO A 142 -10.21 -12.40 33.17
C PRO A 142 -9.22 -11.24 33.07
N VAL A 143 -8.03 -11.53 32.53
CA VAL A 143 -6.88 -10.62 32.49
C VAL A 143 -6.15 -10.74 31.14
N GLY A 144 -5.59 -9.62 30.67
CA GLY A 144 -4.73 -9.61 29.49
C GLY A 144 -3.23 -9.84 29.81
N PRO A 145 -2.33 -9.69 28.83
CA PRO A 145 -2.63 -9.29 27.45
C PRO A 145 -3.47 -10.33 26.71
N GLU A 146 -4.39 -9.85 25.89
CA GLU A 146 -5.16 -10.65 24.94
C GLU A 146 -4.47 -10.57 23.58
N THR A 147 -4.45 -11.67 22.83
CA THR A 147 -3.94 -11.73 21.46
C THR A 147 -5.10 -12.09 20.54
N VAL A 148 -5.28 -11.32 19.47
CA VAL A 148 -6.17 -11.64 18.36
C VAL A 148 -5.28 -12.08 17.19
N ARG A 149 -5.50 -13.29 16.68
CA ARG A 149 -4.86 -13.77 15.45
C ARG A 149 -5.83 -13.74 14.29
N PHE A 150 -5.29 -13.47 13.11
CA PHE A 150 -6.03 -13.50 11.86
C PHE A 150 -5.55 -14.68 11.02
N ASP A 151 -6.49 -15.46 10.48
CA ASP A 151 -6.16 -16.59 9.59
C ASP A 151 -5.54 -16.10 8.28
N GLU A 152 -6.04 -14.97 7.76
CA GLU A 152 -5.47 -14.21 6.65
C GLU A 152 -4.97 -12.84 7.16
N PRO A 153 -3.88 -12.28 6.60
CA PRO A 153 -3.35 -10.99 7.06
C PRO A 153 -4.33 -9.83 6.91
N ILE A 154 -4.24 -8.87 7.82
CA ILE A 154 -5.04 -7.64 7.82
C ILE A 154 -4.15 -6.41 7.63
N VAL A 155 -4.79 -5.27 7.32
CA VAL A 155 -4.12 -3.96 7.16
C VAL A 155 -4.56 -2.92 8.18
N PHE A 156 -5.70 -3.14 8.82
CA PHE A 156 -6.27 -2.22 9.79
C PHE A 156 -7.01 -2.99 10.89
N PHE A 157 -6.74 -2.61 12.14
CA PHE A 157 -7.50 -3.01 13.31
C PHE A 157 -7.82 -1.79 14.15
N GLU A 158 -9.10 -1.57 14.42
CA GLU A 158 -9.58 -0.59 15.40
C GLU A 158 -10.53 -1.26 16.39
N ALA A 159 -10.48 -0.85 17.65
CA ALA A 159 -11.51 -1.20 18.63
C ALA A 159 -11.76 -0.04 19.61
N ALA A 160 -12.93 -0.04 20.24
CA ALA A 160 -13.26 0.82 21.37
C ALA A 160 -12.69 0.23 22.67
N PHE A 161 -11.96 1.02 23.45
CA PHE A 161 -11.46 0.62 24.76
C PHE A 161 -11.88 1.60 25.85
N ALA A 162 -12.24 1.09 27.03
CA ALA A 162 -12.54 1.90 28.21
C ALA A 162 -12.10 1.21 29.51
N SER A 163 -12.00 2.00 30.58
CA SER A 163 -11.71 1.50 31.93
C SER A 163 -12.37 2.36 33.01
N GLY A 164 -12.28 1.94 34.27
CA GLY A 164 -12.43 2.88 35.38
C GLY A 164 -11.40 4.03 35.30
N PRO A 165 -11.47 5.03 36.20
CA PRO A 165 -10.57 6.18 36.17
C PRO A 165 -9.08 5.78 36.24
N GLY A 166 -8.39 5.91 35.12
CA GLY A 166 -6.97 5.56 34.98
C GLY A 166 -6.74 4.14 34.45
N GLY A 167 -5.73 4.04 33.59
CA GLY A 167 -5.34 2.82 32.89
C GLY A 167 -4.52 3.22 31.66
N THR A 168 -3.46 2.48 31.36
CA THR A 168 -2.67 2.64 30.13
C THR A 168 -2.87 1.41 29.29
N LEU A 169 -3.60 1.58 28.18
CA LEU A 169 -3.68 0.59 27.11
C LEU A 169 -2.39 0.61 26.31
N THR A 170 -1.91 -0.56 25.93
CA THR A 170 -0.97 -0.77 24.83
C THR A 170 -1.61 -1.68 23.81
N LEU A 171 -1.58 -1.28 22.53
CA LEU A 171 -2.09 -2.01 21.37
C LEU A 171 -0.93 -2.18 20.39
N LYS A 172 -0.64 -3.40 19.94
CA LYS A 172 0.49 -3.69 19.04
C LYS A 172 0.05 -4.61 17.91
N ALA A 173 0.41 -4.25 16.68
CA ALA A 173 0.27 -5.12 15.53
C ALA A 173 1.59 -5.81 15.19
N TYR A 174 1.55 -7.08 14.86
CA TYR A 174 2.73 -7.84 14.42
C TYR A 174 2.45 -8.68 13.18
N ASP A 175 3.49 -8.90 12.39
CA ASP A 175 3.46 -9.82 11.25
C ASP A 175 3.66 -11.29 11.67
N THR A 176 3.59 -12.18 10.67
CA THR A 176 3.82 -13.63 10.80
C THR A 176 5.25 -13.96 11.25
N GLY A 177 6.24 -13.12 10.93
CA GLY A 177 7.62 -13.22 11.44
C GLY A 177 7.77 -12.80 12.91
N GLY A 178 6.80 -12.08 13.45
CA GLY A 178 6.80 -11.52 14.78
C GLY A 178 7.43 -10.14 14.88
N TYR A 179 7.69 -9.46 13.76
CA TYR A 179 8.13 -8.08 13.74
C TYR A 179 6.96 -7.15 14.08
N LEU A 180 7.26 -6.03 14.75
CA LEU A 180 6.26 -5.02 15.10
C LEU A 180 5.95 -4.18 13.87
N VAL A 181 4.68 -4.17 13.45
CA VAL A 181 4.18 -3.39 12.32
C VAL A 181 3.82 -1.97 12.79
N ASP A 182 2.99 -1.89 13.83
CA ASP A 182 2.56 -0.63 14.44
C ASP A 182 2.26 -0.81 15.95
N GLN A 183 2.31 0.28 16.72
CA GLN A 183 1.98 0.29 18.13
C GLN A 183 1.31 1.60 18.55
N LYS A 184 0.20 1.47 19.28
CA LYS A 184 -0.47 2.57 19.97
C LYS A 184 -0.41 2.41 21.50
N THR A 185 -0.43 3.53 22.19
CA THR A 185 -0.71 3.59 23.63
C THR A 185 -1.72 4.68 23.92
N ALA A 186 -2.63 4.43 24.85
CA ALA A 186 -3.69 5.38 25.23
C ALA A 186 -3.88 5.36 26.75
N THR A 187 -4.24 6.51 27.32
CA THR A 187 -4.75 6.56 28.70
C THR A 187 -6.26 6.45 28.66
N LEU A 188 -6.80 5.38 29.26
CA LEU A 188 -8.22 5.05 29.19
C LEU A 188 -9.07 5.84 30.19
N THR A 189 -10.34 6.03 29.85
CA THR A 189 -11.36 6.66 30.68
C THR A 189 -12.65 5.81 30.73
N ALA A 190 -13.63 6.26 31.52
CA ALA A 190 -14.95 5.62 31.62
C ALA A 190 -15.86 5.85 30.39
N THR A 191 -15.42 6.64 29.42
CA THR A 191 -16.03 6.68 28.08
C THR A 191 -15.07 6.04 27.10
N VAL A 192 -15.58 5.23 26.17
CA VAL A 192 -14.74 4.52 25.20
C VAL A 192 -13.89 5.47 24.38
N GLN A 193 -12.70 5.00 24.03
CA GLN A 193 -11.76 5.66 23.15
C GLN A 193 -11.38 4.68 22.04
N ARG A 194 -11.55 5.12 20.78
CA ARG A 194 -11.11 4.37 19.60
C ARG A 194 -9.59 4.34 19.55
N VAL A 195 -9.02 3.14 19.47
CA VAL A 195 -7.58 2.94 19.33
C VAL A 195 -7.34 1.97 18.19
N ARG A 196 -6.49 2.40 17.25
CA ARG A 196 -6.21 1.69 16.00
C ARG A 196 -4.73 1.46 15.79
N VAL A 197 -4.43 0.41 15.03
CA VAL A 197 -3.12 0.08 14.46
C VAL A 197 -3.29 -0.28 12.99
N MET A 198 -2.32 0.10 12.16
CA MET A 198 -2.41 -0.10 10.70
C MET A 198 -1.05 -0.40 10.08
N GLY A 199 -1.07 -1.13 8.95
CA GLY A 199 0.12 -1.51 8.19
C GLY A 199 -0.06 -2.89 7.56
N ARG A 200 0.72 -3.20 6.54
CA ARG A 200 0.59 -4.46 5.78
C ARG A 200 1.04 -5.68 6.58
N HIS A 201 0.50 -6.84 6.22
CA HIS A 201 0.83 -8.16 6.76
C HIS A 201 0.58 -8.35 8.27
N ILE A 202 -0.39 -7.66 8.87
CA ILE A 202 -0.71 -7.85 10.30
C ILE A 202 -1.36 -9.23 10.47
N ALA A 203 -0.63 -10.16 11.09
CA ALA A 203 -1.09 -11.52 11.37
C ALA A 203 -1.62 -11.69 12.81
N ARG A 204 -1.26 -10.76 13.71
CA ARG A 204 -1.86 -10.68 15.05
C ARG A 204 -1.83 -9.28 15.63
N VAL A 205 -2.77 -9.01 16.52
CA VAL A 205 -2.80 -7.84 17.39
C VAL A 205 -2.73 -8.30 18.85
N GLU A 206 -1.84 -7.72 19.64
CA GLU A 206 -1.70 -7.92 21.09
C GLU A 206 -2.17 -6.64 21.80
N PHE A 207 -3.09 -6.77 22.76
CA PHE A 207 -3.54 -5.64 23.55
C PHE A 207 -3.60 -5.95 25.05
N GLY A 208 -3.33 -4.93 25.87
CA GLY A 208 -3.44 -5.05 27.31
C GLY A 208 -3.46 -3.70 28.00
N CYS A 209 -4.20 -3.63 29.11
CA CYS A 209 -4.28 -2.46 29.97
C CYS A 209 -3.77 -2.77 31.38
N ASN A 210 -3.10 -1.79 32.02
CA ASN A 210 -2.65 -1.91 33.41
C ASN A 210 -3.74 -1.55 34.45
N ALA A 211 -4.95 -1.18 34.02
CA ALA A 211 -6.10 -1.02 34.90
C ALA A 211 -6.55 -2.39 35.45
N ASN A 212 -7.00 -2.44 36.71
CA ASN A 212 -7.55 -3.69 37.27
C ASN A 212 -8.77 -4.19 36.48
N SER A 213 -9.57 -3.28 35.93
CA SER A 213 -10.74 -3.64 35.13
C SER A 213 -10.97 -2.64 33.99
N TRP A 214 -11.26 -3.19 32.82
CA TRP A 214 -11.36 -2.49 31.53
C TRP A 214 -12.14 -3.37 30.54
N ILE A 215 -12.57 -2.78 29.43
CA ILE A 215 -13.36 -3.44 28.39
C ILE A 215 -12.80 -3.12 27.00
N MET A 216 -13.10 -4.00 26.04
CA MET A 216 -12.94 -3.77 24.62
C MET A 216 -14.26 -4.09 23.90
N ASP A 217 -14.63 -3.27 22.91
CA ASP A 217 -15.85 -3.42 22.14
C ASP A 217 -15.71 -2.85 20.71
N ASP A 218 -16.72 -3.03 19.86
CA ASP A 218 -16.84 -2.50 18.48
C ASP A 218 -15.52 -2.64 17.68
N ILE A 219 -15.06 -3.87 17.43
CA ILE A 219 -13.90 -4.12 16.59
C ILE A 219 -14.28 -3.86 15.12
N CYS A 220 -13.45 -3.11 14.41
CA CYS A 220 -13.43 -3.03 12.95
C CYS A 220 -12.11 -3.60 12.43
N ILE A 221 -12.18 -4.58 11.54
CA ILE A 221 -11.05 -5.18 10.84
C ILE A 221 -11.25 -4.97 9.35
N ILE A 222 -10.17 -4.58 8.67
CA ILE A 222 -10.10 -4.53 7.21
C ILE A 222 -8.92 -5.41 6.80
N LYS A 223 -9.23 -6.42 5.98
CA LYS A 223 -8.30 -7.44 5.51
C LYS A 223 -7.32 -6.81 4.54
N GLU A 224 -6.13 -7.39 4.43
CA GLU A 224 -5.20 -6.98 3.40
C GLU A 224 -5.83 -7.30 2.04
N GLY A 225 -6.06 -6.26 1.23
CA GLY A 225 -6.79 -6.43 -0.03
C GLY A 225 -6.03 -7.29 -1.03
N ASP A 226 -6.75 -8.08 -1.82
CA ASP A 226 -6.19 -8.97 -2.84
C ASP A 226 -5.30 -8.21 -3.86
N SER A 227 -4.43 -8.96 -4.55
CA SER A 227 -3.55 -8.43 -5.59
C SER A 227 -4.35 -8.08 -6.86
N GLY A 228 -4.22 -6.86 -7.35
CA GLY A 228 -4.93 -6.43 -8.55
C GLY A 228 -4.58 -5.00 -8.98
N ILE A 229 -5.49 -4.37 -9.72
CA ILE A 229 -5.31 -3.00 -10.23
C ILE A 229 -6.26 -2.04 -9.51
N LEU A 230 -5.71 -1.01 -8.87
CA LEU A 230 -6.50 0.10 -8.36
C LEU A 230 -6.54 1.20 -9.41
N TYR A 231 -7.73 1.62 -9.76
CA TYR A 231 -7.95 2.70 -10.72
C TYR A 231 -8.71 3.84 -10.03
N PHE A 232 -8.04 4.99 -9.88
CA PHE A 232 -8.73 6.24 -9.59
C PHE A 232 -9.17 6.90 -10.89
N PHE A 233 -10.47 7.17 -11.00
CA PHE A 233 -11.06 7.94 -12.08
C PHE A 233 -11.99 9.01 -11.52
N ASP A 234 -11.70 10.27 -11.81
CA ASP A 234 -12.71 11.32 -11.72
C ASP A 234 -12.79 12.15 -13.00
N ASP A 235 -14.02 12.43 -13.43
CA ASP A 235 -14.30 13.12 -14.67
C ASP A 235 -14.44 14.63 -14.45
N CYS A 236 -14.23 15.41 -15.52
CA CYS A 236 -14.64 16.81 -15.55
C CYS A 236 -15.54 17.07 -16.74
N LEU A 237 -16.84 17.23 -16.44
CA LEU A 237 -17.91 17.53 -17.40
C LEU A 237 -18.02 16.51 -18.55
N GLY A 238 -17.83 15.22 -18.25
CA GLY A 238 -18.05 14.11 -19.18
C GLY A 238 -16.82 13.68 -19.98
N SER A 239 -15.61 13.86 -19.44
CA SER A 239 -14.41 13.18 -19.96
C SER A 239 -14.56 11.66 -19.92
N SER A 240 -13.94 10.95 -20.87
CA SER A 240 -14.16 9.52 -21.08
C SER A 240 -13.20 8.64 -20.29
N ASP A 241 -13.71 7.54 -19.72
CA ASP A 241 -12.87 6.48 -19.15
C ASP A 241 -12.31 5.58 -20.26
N PHE A 242 -11.01 5.72 -20.53
CA PHE A 242 -10.28 4.88 -21.49
C PHE A 242 -9.43 3.79 -20.84
N ALA A 243 -9.17 3.83 -19.53
CA ALA A 243 -8.37 2.82 -18.87
C ALA A 243 -9.16 1.53 -18.58
N THR A 244 -10.43 1.61 -18.16
CA THR A 244 -11.28 0.42 -17.95
C THR A 244 -11.39 -0.48 -19.20
N PRO A 245 -11.67 0.03 -20.42
CA PRO A 245 -11.68 -0.82 -21.61
C PRO A 245 -10.29 -1.37 -21.96
N ALA A 246 -9.21 -0.61 -21.74
CA ALA A 246 -7.84 -1.09 -21.95
C ALA A 246 -7.48 -2.27 -21.01
N LEU A 247 -7.79 -2.13 -19.72
CA LEU A 247 -7.65 -3.17 -18.70
C LEU A 247 -8.44 -4.43 -19.08
N THR A 248 -9.69 -4.25 -19.52
CA THR A 248 -10.57 -5.34 -19.98
C THR A 248 -9.98 -6.04 -21.21
N ASN A 249 -9.46 -5.31 -22.19
CA ASN A 249 -8.86 -5.85 -23.41
C ASN A 249 -7.59 -6.67 -23.13
N LEU A 250 -6.80 -6.28 -22.14
CA LEU A 250 -5.63 -7.02 -21.66
C LEU A 250 -5.98 -8.22 -20.76
N GLY A 251 -7.27 -8.41 -20.45
CA GLY A 251 -7.76 -9.54 -19.66
C GLY A 251 -7.67 -9.35 -18.14
N TYR A 252 -7.51 -8.11 -17.65
CA TYR A 252 -7.62 -7.81 -16.23
C TYR A 252 -9.09 -7.85 -15.80
N THR A 253 -9.39 -8.76 -14.88
CA THR A 253 -10.72 -8.92 -14.27
C THR A 253 -10.77 -8.47 -12.81
N ASP A 254 -9.59 -8.26 -12.20
CA ASP A 254 -9.45 -7.76 -10.84
C ASP A 254 -9.03 -6.30 -10.88
N THR A 255 -10.03 -5.42 -10.89
CA THR A 255 -9.86 -3.97 -10.97
C THR A 255 -10.83 -3.30 -10.02
N THR A 256 -10.28 -2.63 -9.01
CA THR A 256 -11.03 -1.80 -8.07
C THR A 256 -11.05 -0.38 -8.61
N VAL A 257 -12.23 0.12 -8.96
CA VAL A 257 -12.40 1.51 -9.43
C VAL A 257 -12.89 2.38 -8.28
N VAL A 258 -12.21 3.49 -8.02
CA VAL A 258 -12.51 4.46 -6.97
C VAL A 258 -12.63 5.86 -7.58
N THR A 259 -13.63 6.62 -7.16
CA THR A 259 -13.93 7.96 -7.70
C THR A 259 -13.88 9.07 -6.64
N ASP A 260 -13.45 8.75 -5.42
CA ASP A 260 -13.34 9.67 -4.30
C ASP A 260 -11.88 9.69 -3.79
N PRO A 261 -11.25 10.88 -3.66
CA PRO A 261 -9.83 10.96 -3.30
C PRO A 261 -9.48 10.40 -1.92
N ASP A 262 -10.37 10.49 -0.93
CA ASP A 262 -10.10 10.01 0.44
C ASP A 262 -10.24 8.48 0.49
N MET A 263 -11.24 7.91 -0.19
CA MET A 263 -11.35 6.45 -0.38
C MET A 263 -10.19 5.87 -1.20
N PHE A 264 -9.66 6.64 -2.15
CA PHE A 264 -8.49 6.24 -2.94
C PHE A 264 -7.19 6.28 -2.11
N GLU A 265 -6.99 7.32 -1.29
CA GLU A 265 -5.91 7.38 -0.30
C GLU A 265 -5.90 6.13 0.58
N PHE A 266 -7.08 5.81 1.13
CA PHE A 266 -7.29 4.63 1.95
C PHE A 266 -6.96 3.34 1.21
N ALA A 267 -7.51 3.15 0.00
CA ALA A 267 -7.27 1.98 -0.83
C ALA A 267 -5.78 1.77 -1.14
N ILE A 268 -5.00 2.82 -1.45
CA ILE A 268 -3.54 2.72 -1.66
C ILE A 268 -2.83 2.15 -0.43
N ARG A 269 -3.30 2.45 0.79
CA ARG A 269 -2.70 1.99 2.05
C ARG A 269 -3.08 0.56 2.42
N THR A 270 -4.24 0.08 1.98
CA THR A 270 -4.84 -1.20 2.41
C THR A 270 -4.79 -2.34 1.39
N GLY A 271 -4.67 -2.05 0.09
CA GLY A 271 -4.58 -3.08 -0.96
C GLY A 271 -3.15 -3.47 -1.37
N GLN A 272 -2.99 -4.66 -1.95
CA GLN A 272 -1.73 -5.13 -2.54
C GLN A 272 -1.64 -4.86 -4.05
N TRP A 273 -1.69 -3.60 -4.47
CA TRP A 273 -1.81 -3.26 -5.89
C TRP A 273 -0.57 -3.61 -6.73
N ASP A 274 -0.77 -4.30 -7.85
CA ASP A 274 0.26 -4.60 -8.85
C ASP A 274 0.58 -3.39 -9.74
N LEU A 275 -0.46 -2.58 -9.96
CA LEU A 275 -0.46 -1.33 -10.69
C LEU A 275 -1.54 -0.42 -10.09
N ILE A 276 -1.21 0.85 -9.92
CA ILE A 276 -2.18 1.91 -9.65
C ILE A 276 -2.29 2.80 -10.88
N VAL A 277 -3.49 2.94 -11.42
CA VAL A 277 -3.81 3.92 -12.46
C VAL A 277 -4.51 5.09 -11.77
N LEU A 278 -4.07 6.31 -12.05
CA LEU A 278 -4.68 7.53 -11.54
C LEU A 278 -4.94 8.44 -12.71
N GLU A 279 -6.22 8.65 -13.03
CA GLU A 279 -6.69 9.67 -13.93
C GLU A 279 -7.54 10.67 -13.16
N ASN A 280 -7.00 11.89 -12.98
CA ASN A 280 -7.63 12.93 -12.18
C ASN A 280 -7.89 14.20 -12.98
N TYR A 281 -9.15 14.58 -13.10
CA TYR A 281 -9.61 15.81 -13.76
C TYR A 281 -10.69 16.58 -12.97
N GLY A 282 -11.39 15.94 -12.04
CA GLY A 282 -12.52 16.52 -11.31
C GLY A 282 -12.18 17.11 -9.94
N SER A 283 -11.37 16.42 -9.13
CA SER A 283 -11.18 16.72 -7.70
C SER A 283 -9.77 17.20 -7.37
N ILE A 284 -9.61 18.01 -6.33
CA ILE A 284 -8.30 18.39 -5.80
C ILE A 284 -7.71 17.18 -5.07
N LEU A 285 -6.48 16.80 -5.40
CA LEU A 285 -5.77 15.75 -4.67
C LEU A 285 -5.19 16.32 -3.37
N THR A 286 -5.19 15.52 -2.30
CA THR A 286 -4.54 15.90 -1.05
C THR A 286 -3.08 15.44 -1.06
N ASP A 287 -2.22 16.11 -0.28
CA ASP A 287 -0.84 15.62 -0.06
C ASP A 287 -0.84 14.21 0.55
N ALA A 288 -1.91 13.79 1.25
CA ALA A 288 -2.05 12.45 1.80
C ALA A 288 -2.14 11.36 0.70
N VAL A 289 -2.89 11.61 -0.39
CA VAL A 289 -2.92 10.74 -1.59
C VAL A 289 -1.52 10.63 -2.21
N LEU A 290 -0.82 11.76 -2.34
CA LEU A 290 0.50 11.81 -2.96
C LEU A 290 1.58 11.14 -2.09
N ASP A 291 1.48 11.26 -0.77
CA ASP A 291 2.29 10.52 0.21
C ASP A 291 1.99 9.02 0.13
N ALA A 292 0.72 8.61 0.00
CA ALA A 292 0.36 7.20 -0.16
C ALA A 292 0.98 6.61 -1.43
N LEU A 293 0.83 7.27 -2.58
CA LEU A 293 1.47 6.92 -3.86
C LEU A 293 3.01 6.86 -3.76
N TYR A 294 3.62 7.85 -3.09
CA TYR A 294 5.07 7.91 -2.91
C TYR A 294 5.59 6.71 -2.08
N ASN A 295 4.89 6.35 -1.01
CA ASN A 295 5.22 5.19 -0.19
C ASN A 295 4.96 3.86 -0.92
N TYR A 296 3.89 3.77 -1.71
CA TYR A 296 3.59 2.61 -2.55
C TYR A 296 4.71 2.36 -3.59
N TYR A 297 5.11 3.38 -4.36
CA TYR A 297 6.24 3.26 -5.29
C TYR A 297 7.58 2.99 -4.56
N GLY A 298 7.87 3.75 -3.51
CA GLY A 298 9.18 3.76 -2.86
C GLY A 298 9.44 2.51 -2.02
N SER A 299 8.54 2.24 -1.07
CA SER A 299 8.70 1.21 -0.03
C SER A 299 8.11 -0.14 -0.44
N GLN A 300 6.99 -0.14 -1.17
CA GLN A 300 6.33 -1.38 -1.62
C GLN A 300 6.80 -1.81 -3.03
N GLY A 301 7.52 -0.94 -3.73
CA GLY A 301 8.06 -1.22 -5.06
C GLY A 301 7.03 -1.15 -6.20
N GLY A 302 5.87 -0.53 -5.93
CA GLY A 302 4.71 -0.49 -6.81
C GLY A 302 4.90 0.27 -8.12
N ARG A 303 3.89 0.16 -8.99
CA ARG A 303 3.85 0.74 -10.34
C ARG A 303 2.69 1.71 -10.49
N ILE A 304 2.92 2.87 -11.12
CA ILE A 304 1.93 3.96 -11.19
C ILE A 304 1.81 4.50 -12.62
N ILE A 305 0.61 4.48 -13.21
CA ILE A 305 0.27 5.35 -14.35
C ILE A 305 -0.45 6.57 -13.77
N PHE A 306 0.01 7.77 -14.09
CA PHE A 306 -0.43 9.01 -13.44
C PHE A 306 -0.80 10.10 -14.45
N SER A 307 -2.01 10.65 -14.32
CA SER A 307 -2.44 11.93 -14.89
C SER A 307 -3.22 12.73 -13.84
N SER A 308 -2.91 14.01 -13.68
CA SER A 308 -3.67 14.94 -12.84
C SER A 308 -3.58 16.36 -13.38
N TYR A 309 -4.73 17.04 -13.48
CA TYR A 309 -4.80 18.46 -13.81
C TYR A 309 -4.14 19.36 -12.75
N ASP A 310 -4.06 18.92 -11.49
CA ASP A 310 -3.63 19.72 -10.34
C ASP A 310 -2.14 19.52 -9.99
N LEU A 311 -1.37 18.79 -10.83
CA LEU A 311 0.02 18.42 -10.56
C LEU A 311 0.95 19.62 -10.28
N LEU A 312 0.64 20.82 -10.80
CA LEU A 312 1.38 22.06 -10.48
C LEU A 312 1.24 22.50 -9.02
N SER A 313 0.07 22.31 -8.41
CA SER A 313 -0.18 22.65 -6.99
C SER A 313 0.73 21.85 -6.05
N HIS A 314 1.10 20.62 -6.47
CA HIS A 314 2.01 19.73 -5.77
C HIS A 314 3.43 19.72 -6.36
N GLY A 315 3.83 20.79 -7.06
CA GLY A 315 5.13 20.93 -7.73
C GLY A 315 6.38 20.78 -6.83
N ALA A 316 6.20 20.79 -5.51
CA ALA A 316 7.26 20.56 -4.51
C ALA A 316 7.21 19.16 -3.84
N HIS A 317 6.23 18.32 -4.17
CA HIS A 317 6.02 17.03 -3.52
C HIS A 317 7.08 16.00 -3.94
N GLY A 318 7.51 15.14 -3.00
CA GLY A 318 8.60 14.17 -3.23
C GLY A 318 8.35 13.18 -4.37
N LEU A 319 7.08 12.90 -4.67
CA LEU A 319 6.65 12.04 -5.77
C LEU A 319 7.17 12.50 -7.15
N LEU A 320 7.30 13.81 -7.40
CA LEU A 320 7.80 14.32 -8.67
C LEU A 320 9.29 13.96 -8.88
N GLY A 321 10.06 13.90 -7.79
CA GLY A 321 11.43 13.39 -7.81
C GLY A 321 11.49 11.89 -8.17
N SER A 322 10.54 11.10 -7.69
CA SER A 322 10.38 9.68 -8.04
C SER A 322 9.89 9.46 -9.47
N MET A 323 9.03 10.35 -9.98
CA MET A 323 8.61 10.42 -11.39
C MET A 323 9.77 10.83 -12.31
N GLY A 324 10.74 11.58 -11.79
CA GLY A 324 11.90 12.06 -12.56
C GLY A 324 11.60 13.29 -13.40
N VAL A 325 10.67 14.14 -12.96
CA VAL A 325 10.19 15.34 -13.67
C VAL A 325 10.05 16.55 -12.72
N SER A 326 9.90 17.75 -13.30
CA SER A 326 9.47 18.95 -12.58
C SER A 326 8.44 19.71 -13.42
N VAL A 327 7.37 20.18 -12.79
CA VAL A 327 6.29 20.92 -13.46
C VAL A 327 6.73 22.36 -13.77
N VAL A 328 6.37 22.85 -14.96
CA VAL A 328 6.70 24.20 -15.42
C VAL A 328 5.48 25.12 -15.28
N ASN A 329 4.36 24.76 -15.88
CA ASN A 329 3.10 25.51 -15.83
C ASN A 329 1.92 24.68 -16.38
N ASN A 330 0.70 25.05 -16.00
CA ASN A 330 -0.53 24.52 -16.58
C ASN A 330 -0.80 25.11 -17.98
N TYR A 331 -1.62 24.43 -18.76
CA TYR A 331 -2.28 24.97 -19.95
C TYR A 331 -3.81 24.73 -19.90
N SER A 332 -4.58 25.59 -20.57
CA SER A 332 -6.05 25.62 -20.54
C SER A 332 -6.68 25.44 -21.93
N THR A 333 -5.95 24.78 -22.82
CA THR A 333 -6.45 24.28 -24.10
C THR A 333 -5.64 23.02 -24.43
N PRO A 334 -6.25 21.87 -24.77
CA PRO A 334 -5.53 20.65 -25.08
C PRO A 334 -4.49 20.89 -26.16
N LEU A 335 -3.34 20.25 -25.98
CA LEU A 335 -2.21 20.33 -26.89
C LEU A 335 -2.02 18.96 -27.55
N PRO A 336 -1.68 18.92 -28.85
CA PRO A 336 -1.31 17.65 -29.49
C PRO A 336 -0.11 17.01 -28.79
N VAL A 337 -0.14 15.69 -28.65
CA VAL A 337 0.94 14.86 -28.10
C VAL A 337 1.55 14.08 -29.25
N TYR A 338 2.79 14.40 -29.58
CA TYR A 338 3.55 13.77 -30.65
C TYR A 338 4.48 12.71 -30.08
N ASP A 339 4.48 11.52 -30.67
CA ASP A 339 5.52 10.52 -30.38
C ASP A 339 6.88 11.07 -30.81
N TRP A 340 7.88 10.96 -29.93
CA TRP A 340 9.25 11.36 -30.25
C TRP A 340 10.11 10.20 -30.75
N GLY A 341 9.56 8.98 -30.82
CA GLY A 341 10.26 7.78 -31.30
C GLY A 341 11.43 7.37 -30.40
N THR A 342 11.43 7.84 -29.15
CA THR A 342 12.48 7.60 -28.14
C THR A 342 12.28 6.28 -27.40
N THR A 343 11.08 5.72 -27.45
CA THR A 343 10.65 4.50 -26.75
C THR A 343 9.68 3.71 -27.62
N THR A 344 9.39 2.45 -27.26
CA THR A 344 8.38 1.64 -27.96
C THR A 344 6.96 1.84 -27.43
N LEU A 345 6.70 2.89 -26.62
CA LEU A 345 5.42 3.08 -25.94
C LEU A 345 4.26 3.37 -26.91
N PHE A 346 4.55 3.93 -28.08
CA PHE A 346 3.55 4.16 -29.15
C PHE A 346 3.55 3.04 -30.22
N ASP A 347 4.37 2.00 -30.05
CA ASP A 347 4.55 0.91 -31.03
C ASP A 347 4.03 -0.46 -30.54
N ALA A 348 3.86 -0.68 -29.23
CA ALA A 348 3.60 -2.02 -28.67
C ALA A 348 2.77 -2.04 -27.36
N PRO A 349 1.77 -2.95 -27.25
CA PRO A 349 1.36 -3.94 -28.24
C PRO A 349 0.54 -3.37 -29.40
N ASN A 350 0.02 -2.14 -29.29
CA ASN A 350 -0.69 -1.44 -30.36
C ASN A 350 0.19 -0.37 -31.00
N MET A 351 -0.04 -0.08 -32.28
CA MET A 351 0.47 1.14 -32.92
C MET A 351 -0.46 2.30 -32.53
N VAL A 352 0.11 3.40 -32.07
CA VAL A 352 -0.62 4.60 -31.61
C VAL A 352 -0.09 5.81 -32.40
N PRO A 353 -0.90 6.42 -33.29
CA PRO A 353 -0.53 7.65 -33.98
C PRO A 353 -0.37 8.85 -33.02
N ASP A 354 0.18 9.95 -33.52
CA ASP A 354 0.18 11.23 -32.80
C ASP A 354 -1.24 11.60 -32.34
N LEU A 355 -1.40 11.94 -31.05
CA LEU A 355 -2.67 12.41 -30.52
C LEU A 355 -2.82 13.89 -30.86
N THR A 356 -3.78 14.24 -31.70
CA THR A 356 -3.97 15.59 -32.24
C THR A 356 -5.41 16.11 -32.12
N LEU A 357 -6.38 15.25 -31.81
CA LEU A 357 -7.79 15.62 -31.59
C LEU A 357 -8.19 15.37 -30.15
N PHE A 358 -8.67 16.44 -29.52
CA PHE A 358 -9.08 16.45 -28.12
C PHE A 358 -10.37 17.25 -27.95
N GLN A 359 -11.20 16.82 -27.01
CA GLN A 359 -12.23 17.64 -26.41
C GLN A 359 -11.60 18.62 -25.39
N ASN A 360 -12.28 19.73 -25.12
CA ASN A 360 -11.95 20.64 -24.02
C ASN A 360 -13.22 20.81 -23.20
N THR A 361 -13.24 20.22 -22.00
CA THR A 361 -14.41 20.23 -21.12
C THR A 361 -14.21 21.19 -19.93
N CYS A 362 -12.99 21.31 -19.41
CA CYS A 362 -12.68 22.10 -18.21
C CYS A 362 -11.43 22.99 -18.37
N ALA A 363 -11.00 23.66 -17.30
CA ALA A 363 -10.13 24.85 -17.38
C ALA A 363 -8.61 24.57 -17.33
N THR A 364 -8.19 23.33 -17.14
CA THR A 364 -6.77 22.94 -17.09
C THR A 364 -6.63 21.56 -17.72
N ASP A 365 -6.10 21.50 -18.93
CA ASP A 365 -6.07 20.30 -19.77
C ASP A 365 -4.73 19.55 -19.66
N GLY A 366 -3.92 19.93 -18.67
CA GLY A 366 -2.61 19.35 -18.38
C GLY A 366 -1.54 20.38 -18.00
N VAL A 367 -0.30 19.89 -17.93
CA VAL A 367 0.88 20.63 -17.48
C VAL A 367 2.08 20.41 -18.41
N ARG A 368 2.98 21.38 -18.47
CA ARG A 368 4.26 21.26 -19.17
C ARG A 368 5.31 20.67 -18.23
N LEU A 369 5.98 19.58 -18.62
CA LEU A 369 7.02 18.94 -17.80
C LEU A 369 8.43 19.19 -18.34
N THR A 370 9.35 19.48 -17.43
CA THR A 370 10.79 19.33 -17.64
C THR A 370 11.23 17.96 -17.10
N VAL A 371 11.87 17.16 -17.94
CA VAL A 371 12.49 15.90 -17.53
C VAL A 371 13.75 16.16 -16.70
N THR A 372 13.97 15.39 -15.64
CA THR A 372 15.20 15.43 -14.82
C THR A 372 15.95 14.09 -14.83
N THR A 373 15.25 12.98 -14.54
CA THR A 373 15.81 11.61 -14.56
C THR A 373 14.96 10.62 -15.34
N ALA A 374 13.74 11.00 -15.73
CA ALA A 374 12.88 10.22 -16.62
C ALA A 374 13.40 10.19 -18.07
N THR A 375 12.72 9.40 -18.90
CA THR A 375 12.77 9.48 -20.37
C THR A 375 11.46 10.09 -20.87
N ALA A 376 11.50 11.10 -21.74
CA ALA A 376 10.30 11.55 -22.44
C ALA A 376 10.01 10.60 -23.62
N ALA A 377 8.83 9.99 -23.63
CA ALA A 377 8.33 9.18 -24.74
C ALA A 377 7.69 10.07 -25.82
N ALA A 378 6.92 11.06 -25.39
CA ALA A 378 6.18 11.97 -26.27
C ALA A 378 6.13 13.39 -25.69
N GLY A 379 5.78 14.37 -26.52
CA GLY A 379 5.67 15.77 -26.10
C GLY A 379 4.83 16.66 -27.00
N TYR A 380 4.64 17.91 -26.57
CA TYR A 380 3.70 18.87 -27.17
C TYR A 380 4.19 19.52 -28.48
N THR A 381 5.34 19.09 -28.97
CA THR A 381 5.97 19.53 -30.22
C THR A 381 6.36 18.33 -31.07
N ALA A 382 6.32 18.44 -32.40
CA ALA A 382 6.63 17.34 -33.34
C ALA A 382 8.11 16.87 -33.37
N SER A 383 8.88 17.21 -32.34
CA SER A 383 10.27 16.83 -32.09
C SER A 383 10.63 17.16 -30.65
N GLU A 384 11.56 16.43 -30.04
CA GLU A 384 12.03 16.68 -28.68
C GLU A 384 12.43 18.15 -28.41
N GLN A 385 11.81 18.75 -27.39
CA GLN A 385 12.14 20.09 -26.89
C GLN A 385 12.13 20.11 -25.35
N ALA A 386 13.02 20.93 -24.78
CA ALA A 386 13.10 21.11 -23.34
C ALA A 386 11.80 21.74 -22.80
N SER A 387 11.29 21.20 -21.70
CA SER A 387 10.04 21.64 -21.05
C SER A 387 8.75 21.39 -21.84
N GLU A 388 8.80 20.58 -22.90
CA GLU A 388 7.65 20.23 -23.75
C GLU A 388 7.23 18.75 -23.61
N ALA A 389 7.73 18.02 -22.61
CA ALA A 389 7.39 16.60 -22.43
C ALA A 389 5.93 16.42 -21.98
N ALA A 390 5.23 15.47 -22.59
CA ALA A 390 3.81 15.16 -22.39
C ALA A 390 3.58 13.74 -21.86
N VAL A 391 4.42 12.78 -22.28
CA VAL A 391 4.48 11.43 -21.70
C VAL A 391 5.90 11.15 -21.24
N THR A 392 6.06 10.78 -19.98
CA THR A 392 7.38 10.45 -19.41
C THR A 392 7.35 9.12 -18.67
N ILE A 393 8.46 8.38 -18.76
CA ILE A 393 8.66 7.10 -18.07
C ILE A 393 9.84 7.29 -17.11
N ASN A 394 9.66 7.02 -15.82
CA ASN A 394 10.72 7.22 -14.84
C ASN A 394 11.90 6.26 -15.04
N ALA A 395 13.06 6.56 -14.44
CA ALA A 395 14.31 5.82 -14.64
C ALA A 395 14.22 4.30 -14.35
N ASN A 396 13.26 3.88 -13.51
CA ASN A 396 13.04 2.49 -13.13
C ASN A 396 11.92 1.80 -13.92
N GLN A 397 11.27 2.49 -14.86
CA GLN A 397 10.12 2.00 -15.65
C GLN A 397 8.97 1.48 -14.76
N ARG A 398 8.68 2.19 -13.67
CA ARG A 398 7.54 1.91 -12.78
C ARG A 398 6.64 3.12 -12.53
N ILE A 399 6.98 4.30 -13.05
CA ILE A 399 6.04 5.42 -13.10
C ILE A 399 5.97 5.93 -14.54
N ILE A 400 4.76 6.02 -15.08
CA ILE A 400 4.44 6.72 -16.31
C ILE A 400 3.64 7.95 -15.91
N VAL A 401 3.99 9.11 -16.46
CA VAL A 401 3.24 10.36 -16.26
C VAL A 401 2.73 10.85 -17.60
N ASN A 402 1.40 10.87 -17.71
CA ASN A 402 0.65 11.55 -18.75
C ASN A 402 0.35 12.96 -18.26
N ALA A 403 1.09 13.93 -18.79
CA ALA A 403 0.99 15.33 -18.39
C ALA A 403 -0.22 16.06 -19.03
N PHE A 404 -0.98 15.36 -19.88
CA PHE A 404 -2.27 15.75 -20.42
C PHE A 404 -3.38 14.92 -19.78
N ILE A 405 -4.64 15.28 -19.98
CA ILE A 405 -5.79 14.49 -19.51
C ILE A 405 -6.18 13.44 -20.57
N PRO A 406 -6.05 12.12 -20.29
CA PRO A 406 -6.36 11.05 -21.24
C PRO A 406 -7.81 11.04 -21.72
N GLY A 407 -8.78 11.22 -20.82
CA GLY A 407 -10.21 11.24 -21.11
C GLY A 407 -10.70 12.40 -21.98
N LEU A 408 -9.80 13.27 -22.44
CA LEU A 408 -10.07 14.27 -23.47
C LEU A 408 -9.75 13.81 -24.90
N VAL A 409 -9.03 12.69 -25.10
CA VAL A 409 -8.62 12.22 -26.44
C VAL A 409 -9.83 11.75 -27.24
N ASP A 410 -10.08 12.38 -28.39
CA ASP A 410 -11.27 12.14 -29.23
C ASP A 410 -10.84 11.77 -30.65
N GLN A 411 -10.16 10.63 -30.78
CA GLN A 411 -9.69 10.09 -32.05
C GLN A 411 -9.59 8.55 -32.10
N ASP A 412 -9.68 8.07 -33.33
CA ASP A 412 -9.36 6.75 -33.86
C ASP A 412 -8.65 7.06 -35.19
N ALA A 413 -7.37 7.42 -35.11
CA ALA A 413 -6.65 8.11 -36.17
C ALA A 413 -6.14 7.16 -37.27
N ASP A 414 -5.90 5.89 -36.94
CA ASP A 414 -5.60 4.85 -37.92
C ASP A 414 -6.86 4.14 -38.46
N SER A 415 -8.02 4.38 -37.84
CA SER A 415 -9.34 3.86 -38.24
C SER A 415 -9.47 2.35 -38.06
N ASP A 416 -8.83 1.77 -37.03
CA ASP A 416 -8.98 0.36 -36.65
C ASP A 416 -10.29 0.07 -35.88
N GLY A 417 -10.95 1.12 -35.35
CA GLY A 417 -12.19 1.04 -34.59
C GLY A 417 -12.01 1.13 -33.06
N LYS A 418 -10.78 1.31 -32.56
CA LYS A 418 -10.41 1.58 -31.18
C LYS A 418 -10.04 3.06 -31.02
N ASN A 419 -10.40 3.69 -29.90
CA ASN A 419 -9.89 5.03 -29.61
C ASN A 419 -8.38 4.96 -29.28
N ASP A 420 -7.58 5.87 -29.82
CA ASP A 420 -6.12 5.84 -29.69
C ASP A 420 -5.63 5.89 -28.23
N MET A 421 -6.40 6.49 -27.31
CA MET A 421 -6.05 6.50 -25.88
C MET A 421 -6.31 5.16 -25.19
N ILE A 422 -7.27 4.35 -25.67
CA ILE A 422 -7.42 2.97 -25.21
C ILE A 422 -6.19 2.16 -25.67
N ALA A 423 -5.75 2.36 -26.92
CA ALA A 423 -4.53 1.74 -27.44
C ALA A 423 -3.28 2.16 -26.65
N LEU A 424 -3.14 3.45 -26.31
CA LEU A 424 -2.03 3.96 -25.50
C LEU A 424 -2.07 3.42 -24.07
N TYR A 425 -3.23 3.39 -23.41
CA TYR A 425 -3.36 2.77 -22.08
C TYR A 425 -3.01 1.27 -22.12
N GLU A 426 -3.43 0.53 -23.16
CA GLU A 426 -2.99 -0.86 -23.33
C GLU A 426 -1.45 -0.97 -23.43
N ASN A 427 -0.78 -0.03 -24.09
CA ASN A 427 0.69 0.02 -24.18
C ASN A 427 1.36 0.40 -22.85
N GLU A 428 0.81 1.36 -22.11
CA GLU A 428 1.31 1.76 -20.79
C GLU A 428 1.16 0.64 -19.76
N ILE A 429 -0.02 0.02 -19.68
CA ILE A 429 -0.28 -1.11 -18.79
C ILE A 429 0.66 -2.27 -19.15
N PHE A 430 0.80 -2.59 -20.44
CA PHE A 430 1.72 -3.63 -20.92
C PHE A 430 3.19 -3.35 -20.57
N LEU A 431 3.65 -2.09 -20.65
CA LEU A 431 5.01 -1.73 -20.23
C LEU A 431 5.22 -1.95 -18.72
N MET A 432 4.20 -1.65 -17.90
CA MET A 432 4.24 -1.83 -16.46
C MET A 432 4.20 -3.31 -16.04
N THR A 433 3.29 -4.10 -16.61
CA THR A 433 2.94 -5.44 -16.11
C THR A 433 3.46 -6.59 -16.97
N GLY A 434 3.71 -6.36 -18.26
CA GLY A 434 4.08 -7.38 -19.25
C GLY A 434 2.89 -7.97 -20.02
N MET A 435 3.09 -9.16 -20.60
CA MET A 435 2.05 -9.87 -21.38
C MET A 435 0.98 -10.50 -20.48
N GLY A 436 -0.03 -9.70 -20.12
CA GLY A 436 -1.25 -10.14 -19.44
C GLY A 436 -1.05 -10.51 -17.95
N GLY A 437 -2.17 -10.63 -17.23
CA GLY A 437 -2.19 -10.90 -15.77
C GLY A 437 -1.48 -12.18 -15.30
N ALA A 438 -0.99 -13.03 -16.19
CA ALA A 438 -0.15 -14.19 -15.85
C ALA A 438 1.28 -13.81 -15.38
N ALA A 439 1.66 -12.53 -15.45
CA ALA A 439 2.92 -12.00 -14.92
C ALA A 439 2.81 -11.48 -13.47
N LEU A 440 1.62 -11.56 -12.86
CA LEU A 440 1.34 -11.11 -11.50
C LEU A 440 1.28 -12.33 -10.56
N THR A 441 2.44 -12.73 -10.04
CA THR A 441 2.64 -13.81 -9.04
C THR A 441 3.84 -13.53 -8.15
#